data_AF-F4YXH8-F1
#
_entry.id   AF-F4YXH8-F1
#
_cell.length_a   1.000
_cell.length_b   1.000
_cell.length_c   1.000
_cell.angle_alpha   90.00
_cell.angle_beta   90.00
_cell.angle_gamma   90.00
#
_symmetry.space_group_name_H-M   'P 1'
#
loop_
_entity.id
_entity.type
_entity.pdbx_description
1 polymer ?
#
loop_
_entity_poly.entity_id
_entity_poly.type
_entity_poly.pdbx_seq_one_letter_code
_entity_poly.pdbx_strand_id
1 'polypeptide(L)'
;ILIFFLNLAPVVYTFYWAGLQAISKSAHVISIVGFFIAVATMVFFAIMPLGGLFTPYLAKRSRRYMASQTFTANFYKLKGLDMWMSYLLWVTVFGAKFAESYFFLTLSLRDPIRNLSTMTMRCNGDHWFGNKLCKHQARIVLGLMIMVDLLLFFLDTYMWYIVCNCVFSIGRSFYLGISILTPWRNIFTRLPKRIYSKILATTEMEIKYKPKVLISQVWNAIVISMYREHLLAIDHVQKLLYHQVPSEIEGKRTLRAPTFFVSQDDNNFETEFFPRDSEAERRISFFAQSLATPILEPLPVDNMPTFTVFTPHYSEKVLLSLREIIREDDQFSRVTLLEYLKQLHPVEWECFVKDTKILADETAAFENGDEDEKDENGLKAKIDDLPFYCIGFKSAAPEYTLRTRIWASLRSQTLYRTVSGFMNYARAIKLLYRVENPELVQYFGGDPEGLEMALEKMARRKFKFVVSMQRMAKFKEDEMENAEFLLRAYPDLQIAYLDEEPPLNEDEEPRVYSAVIDGHCEVLENGRRRPKFRIQLSGNPILGDGKSDNQNHALIFHRGEYIPFDRCHQDNYLESV
;
A
#
# COMPACT_ATOMS: atom_id res chain seq x y z
N ILE A 1 -26.04 -4.14 -32.77
CA ILE A 1 -27.31 -4.25 -33.53
C ILE A 1 -27.13 -5.03 -34.83
N LEU A 2 -26.26 -4.61 -35.74
CA LEU A 2 -26.05 -5.30 -37.03
C LEU A 2 -25.59 -6.77 -36.85
N ILE A 3 -24.60 -7.00 -35.98
CA ILE A 3 -24.12 -8.36 -35.62
C ILE A 3 -25.20 -9.22 -34.95
N PHE A 4 -26.16 -8.59 -34.24
CA PHE A 4 -27.25 -9.31 -33.59
C PHE A 4 -28.25 -9.85 -34.62
N PHE A 5 -28.67 -9.02 -35.59
CA PHE A 5 -29.53 -9.48 -36.68
C PHE A 5 -28.85 -10.52 -37.57
N LEU A 6 -27.54 -10.39 -37.79
CA LEU A 6 -26.75 -11.31 -38.61
C LEU A 6 -26.66 -12.71 -37.99
N ASN A 7 -26.66 -12.82 -36.66
CA ASN A 7 -26.75 -14.09 -35.93
C ASN A 7 -28.19 -14.61 -35.76
N LEU A 8 -29.17 -13.72 -35.64
CA LEU A 8 -30.57 -14.09 -35.38
C LEU A 8 -31.30 -14.56 -36.66
N ALA A 9 -31.04 -13.94 -37.81
CA ALA A 9 -31.75 -14.22 -39.05
C ALA A 9 -31.63 -15.69 -39.53
N PRO A 10 -30.44 -16.34 -39.48
CA PRO A 10 -30.30 -17.75 -39.83
C PRO A 10 -31.11 -18.68 -38.91
N VAL A 11 -31.16 -18.36 -37.61
CA VAL A 11 -31.91 -19.14 -36.60
C VAL A 11 -33.42 -19.01 -36.84
N VAL A 12 -33.91 -17.79 -37.08
CA VAL A 12 -35.35 -17.57 -37.35
C VAL A 12 -35.76 -18.25 -38.65
N TYR A 13 -34.95 -18.13 -39.72
CA TYR A 13 -35.25 -18.78 -41.00
C TYR A 13 -35.33 -20.31 -40.88
N THR A 14 -34.40 -20.92 -40.13
CA THR A 14 -34.29 -22.38 -40.01
C THR A 14 -35.37 -22.98 -39.10
N PHE A 15 -35.68 -22.35 -37.96
CA PHE A 15 -36.67 -22.87 -37.02
C PHE A 15 -38.12 -22.46 -37.32
N TYR A 16 -38.34 -21.23 -37.80
CA TYR A 16 -39.70 -20.71 -38.02
C TYR A 16 -40.19 -20.94 -39.45
N TRP A 17 -39.33 -20.79 -40.46
CA TRP A 17 -39.74 -20.76 -41.86
C TRP A 17 -39.58 -22.10 -42.59
N ALA A 18 -38.46 -22.81 -42.37
CA ALA A 18 -38.21 -24.10 -43.00
C ALA A 18 -38.99 -25.27 -42.36
N GLY A 19 -39.40 -25.14 -41.10
CA GLY A 19 -40.13 -26.16 -40.34
C GLY A 19 -39.30 -27.40 -39.98
N LEU A 20 -39.61 -28.03 -38.84
CA LEU A 20 -38.84 -29.18 -38.30
C LEU A 20 -39.09 -30.52 -39.01
N GLN A 21 -40.02 -30.58 -39.98
CA GLN A 21 -40.55 -31.84 -40.53
C GLN A 21 -39.97 -32.25 -41.89
N ALA A 22 -39.26 -31.37 -42.61
CA ALA A 22 -38.69 -31.68 -43.92
C ALA A 22 -37.22 -31.23 -44.03
N ILE A 23 -36.35 -32.11 -44.54
CA ILE A 23 -34.92 -31.80 -44.77
C ILE A 23 -34.81 -30.86 -45.98
N SER A 24 -34.89 -29.56 -45.72
CA SER A 24 -34.69 -28.52 -46.73
C SER A 24 -33.19 -28.28 -46.97
N LYS A 25 -32.72 -28.50 -48.21
CA LYS A 25 -31.31 -28.25 -48.60
C LYS A 25 -30.90 -26.79 -48.37
N SER A 26 -31.80 -25.83 -48.58
CA SER A 26 -31.53 -24.40 -48.32
C SER A 26 -31.36 -24.10 -46.83
N ALA A 27 -32.17 -24.73 -45.97
CA ALA A 27 -32.05 -24.58 -44.52
C ALA A 27 -30.72 -25.15 -44.01
N HIS A 28 -30.28 -26.28 -44.56
CA HIS A 28 -29.01 -26.90 -44.20
C HIS A 28 -27.80 -26.00 -44.54
N VAL A 29 -27.78 -25.41 -45.75
CA VAL A 29 -26.73 -24.47 -46.16
C VAL A 29 -26.72 -23.21 -45.29
N ILE A 30 -27.90 -22.63 -45.01
CA ILE A 30 -28.02 -21.43 -44.15
C ILE A 30 -27.59 -21.73 -42.72
N SER A 31 -27.87 -22.91 -42.18
CA SER A 31 -27.39 -23.34 -40.86
C SER A 31 -25.87 -23.46 -40.80
N ILE A 32 -25.22 -24.02 -41.83
CA ILE A 32 -23.75 -24.12 -41.90
C ILE A 32 -23.12 -22.73 -41.93
N VAL A 33 -23.63 -21.84 -42.80
CA VAL A 33 -23.14 -20.47 -42.91
C VAL A 33 -23.37 -19.69 -41.60
N GLY A 34 -24.56 -19.83 -41.01
CA GLY A 34 -24.90 -19.23 -39.72
C GLY A 34 -24.01 -19.71 -38.58
N PHE A 35 -23.63 -20.99 -38.56
CA PHE A 35 -22.70 -21.54 -37.57
C PHE A 35 -21.32 -20.87 -37.65
N PHE A 36 -20.73 -20.76 -38.85
CA PHE A 36 -19.42 -20.10 -39.00
C PHE A 36 -19.46 -18.61 -38.65
N ILE A 37 -20.55 -17.92 -38.98
CA ILE A 37 -20.79 -16.54 -38.57
C ILE A 37 -20.87 -16.43 -37.04
N ALA A 38 -21.60 -17.32 -36.38
CA ALA A 38 -21.73 -17.34 -34.93
C ALA A 38 -20.37 -17.59 -34.25
N VAL A 39 -19.58 -18.53 -34.77
CA VAL A 39 -18.22 -18.79 -34.29
C VAL A 39 -17.33 -17.56 -34.49
N ALA A 40 -17.35 -16.94 -35.67
CA ALA A 40 -16.54 -15.76 -35.96
C ALA A 40 -16.92 -14.58 -35.06
N THR A 41 -18.21 -14.35 -34.85
CA THR A 41 -18.70 -13.26 -33.98
C THR A 41 -18.40 -13.53 -32.50
N MET A 42 -18.49 -14.78 -32.03
CA MET A 42 -18.06 -15.17 -30.69
C MET A 42 -16.57 -14.91 -30.48
N VAL A 43 -15.71 -15.37 -31.41
CA VAL A 43 -14.26 -15.15 -31.34
C VAL A 43 -13.93 -13.65 -31.36
N PHE A 44 -14.63 -12.88 -32.18
CA PHE A 44 -14.48 -11.42 -32.23
C PHE A 44 -14.82 -10.75 -30.88
N PHE A 45 -15.95 -11.10 -30.28
CA PHE A 45 -16.36 -10.56 -28.97
C PHE A 45 -15.45 -11.01 -27.82
N ALA A 46 -14.86 -12.21 -27.90
CA ALA A 46 -13.95 -12.72 -26.88
C ALA A 46 -12.59 -12.00 -26.86
N ILE A 47 -12.13 -11.50 -28.02
CA ILE A 47 -10.80 -10.85 -28.15
C ILE A 47 -10.90 -9.33 -28.02
N MET A 48 -12.02 -8.72 -28.44
CA MET A 48 -12.12 -7.27 -28.50
C MET A 48 -12.47 -6.66 -27.13
N PRO A 49 -11.74 -5.65 -26.64
CA PRO A 49 -12.06 -5.00 -25.39
C PRO A 49 -13.39 -4.24 -25.48
N LEU A 50 -14.13 -4.18 -24.37
CA LEU A 50 -15.44 -3.52 -24.28
C LEU A 50 -15.43 -2.05 -24.75
N GLY A 51 -14.34 -1.32 -24.51
CA GLY A 51 -14.17 0.05 -24.99
C GLY A 51 -14.04 0.18 -26.52
N GLY A 52 -13.60 -0.88 -27.21
CA GLY A 52 -13.52 -0.94 -28.66
C GLY A 52 -14.82 -1.37 -29.34
N LEU A 53 -15.73 -2.01 -28.59
CA LEU A 53 -16.95 -2.63 -29.09
C LEU A 53 -18.09 -1.63 -29.37
N PHE A 54 -18.17 -0.55 -28.61
CA PHE A 54 -19.28 0.41 -28.66
C PHE A 54 -18.87 1.84 -29.05
N THR A 55 -17.60 2.07 -29.39
CA THR A 55 -17.12 3.38 -29.84
C THR A 55 -17.13 3.44 -31.37
N PRO A 56 -17.84 4.40 -32.01
CA PRO A 56 -17.79 4.53 -33.46
C PRO A 56 -16.36 4.82 -33.92
N TYR A 57 -15.76 3.86 -34.62
CA TYR A 57 -14.37 3.91 -35.11
C TYR A 57 -14.09 5.15 -35.98
N LEU A 58 -15.15 5.76 -36.53
CA LEU A 58 -15.15 6.97 -37.35
C LEU A 58 -15.09 8.29 -36.57
N ALA A 59 -15.36 8.31 -35.26
CA ALA A 59 -15.46 9.55 -34.46
C ALA A 59 -14.30 9.74 -33.47
N LYS A 60 -13.08 9.34 -33.85
CA LYS A 60 -11.84 9.40 -33.02
C LYS A 60 -11.46 10.78 -32.46
N ARG A 61 -12.12 11.88 -32.84
CA ARG A 61 -11.75 13.26 -32.47
C ARG A 61 -12.74 13.98 -31.52
N SER A 62 -13.84 13.37 -31.12
CA SER A 62 -14.76 14.03 -30.19
C SER A 62 -14.23 13.95 -28.76
N ARG A 63 -14.07 15.11 -28.11
CA ARG A 63 -13.59 15.28 -26.72
C ARG A 63 -14.37 14.43 -25.71
N ARG A 64 -15.63 14.10 -26.00
CA ARG A 64 -16.51 13.26 -25.16
C ARG A 64 -16.05 11.80 -25.10
N TYR A 65 -15.39 11.29 -26.14
CA TYR A 65 -14.93 9.90 -26.21
C TYR A 65 -13.46 9.73 -25.81
N MET A 66 -12.71 10.82 -25.65
CA MET A 66 -11.33 10.76 -25.16
C MET A 66 -11.26 10.23 -23.73
N ALA A 67 -12.14 10.71 -22.83
CA ALA A 67 -12.17 10.26 -21.45
C ALA A 67 -12.44 8.75 -21.33
N SER A 68 -13.41 8.21 -22.08
CA SER A 68 -13.64 6.77 -22.14
C SER A 68 -12.45 6.02 -22.75
N GLN A 69 -11.83 6.56 -23.80
CA GLN A 69 -10.70 5.91 -24.44
C GLN A 69 -9.46 5.84 -23.52
N THR A 70 -9.22 6.88 -22.72
CA THR A 70 -8.07 6.96 -21.81
C THR A 70 -8.30 6.22 -20.50
N PHE A 71 -9.51 6.26 -19.93
CA PHE A 71 -9.79 5.65 -18.62
C PHE A 71 -10.36 4.24 -18.70
N THR A 72 -11.24 3.93 -19.66
CA THR A 72 -11.91 2.62 -19.73
C THR A 72 -11.40 1.70 -20.83
N ALA A 73 -10.67 2.23 -21.83
CA ALA A 73 -10.14 1.43 -22.95
C ALA A 73 -8.61 1.29 -22.96
N ASN A 74 -7.89 1.94 -22.04
CA ASN A 74 -6.43 1.89 -21.97
C ASN A 74 -5.96 0.74 -21.07
N PHE A 75 -6.03 -0.49 -21.59
CA PHE A 75 -5.44 -1.64 -20.92
C PHE A 75 -3.96 -1.78 -21.30
N TYR A 76 -3.13 -2.16 -20.32
CA TYR A 76 -1.72 -2.42 -20.58
C TYR A 76 -1.55 -3.58 -21.56
N LYS A 77 -0.84 -3.34 -22.66
CA LYS A 77 -0.55 -4.36 -23.66
C LYS A 77 0.65 -5.18 -23.23
N LEU A 78 0.42 -6.43 -22.84
CA LEU A 78 1.47 -7.39 -22.53
C LEU A 78 2.36 -7.61 -23.77
N LYS A 79 3.68 -7.70 -23.58
CA LYS A 79 4.65 -7.93 -24.65
C LYS A 79 5.51 -9.16 -24.34
N GLY A 80 5.94 -9.89 -25.38
CA GLY A 80 6.91 -10.97 -25.25
C GLY A 80 6.43 -12.14 -24.37
N LEU A 81 7.22 -12.50 -23.36
CA LEU A 81 6.96 -13.64 -22.47
C LEU A 81 5.72 -13.44 -21.59
N ASP A 82 5.44 -12.21 -21.14
CA ASP A 82 4.27 -11.96 -20.30
C ASP A 82 2.94 -12.23 -21.04
N MET A 83 2.92 -11.98 -22.36
CA MET A 83 1.78 -12.30 -23.21
C MET A 83 1.58 -13.82 -23.33
N TRP A 84 2.66 -14.55 -23.59
CA TRP A 84 2.61 -16.02 -23.69
C TRP A 84 2.22 -16.67 -22.36
N MET A 85 2.72 -16.17 -21.24
CA MET A 85 2.32 -16.64 -19.91
C MET A 85 0.83 -16.44 -19.65
N SER A 86 0.28 -15.30 -20.05
CA SER A 86 -1.16 -15.04 -19.93
C SER A 86 -1.99 -15.98 -20.82
N TYR A 87 -1.58 -16.18 -22.07
CA TYR A 87 -2.24 -17.14 -22.96
C TYR A 87 -2.16 -18.57 -22.44
N LEU A 88 -0.99 -18.99 -21.94
CA LEU A 88 -0.81 -20.32 -21.37
C LEU A 88 -1.72 -20.53 -20.15
N LEU A 89 -1.80 -19.55 -19.24
CA LEU A 89 -2.70 -19.58 -18.09
C LEU A 89 -4.16 -19.80 -18.54
N TRP A 90 -4.65 -18.96 -19.45
CA TRP A 90 -6.05 -19.04 -19.90
C TRP A 90 -6.35 -20.30 -20.70
N VAL A 91 -5.42 -20.76 -21.55
CA VAL A 91 -5.55 -22.03 -22.26
C VAL A 91 -5.60 -23.20 -21.29
N THR A 92 -4.80 -23.19 -20.22
CA THR A 92 -4.86 -24.22 -19.17
C THR A 92 -6.18 -24.16 -18.40
N VAL A 93 -6.65 -22.97 -18.01
CA VAL A 93 -7.94 -22.80 -17.30
C VAL A 93 -9.10 -23.29 -18.17
N PHE A 94 -9.17 -22.85 -19.43
CA PHE A 94 -10.24 -23.28 -20.34
C PHE A 94 -10.11 -24.75 -20.72
N GLY A 95 -8.90 -25.29 -20.85
CA GLY A 95 -8.66 -26.71 -21.10
C GLY A 95 -9.12 -27.59 -19.95
N ALA A 96 -8.76 -27.23 -18.70
CA ALA A 96 -9.20 -27.94 -17.50
C ALA A 96 -10.71 -27.86 -17.34
N LYS A 97 -11.28 -26.65 -17.49
CA LYS A 97 -12.74 -26.44 -17.48
C LYS A 97 -13.44 -27.30 -18.54
N PHE A 98 -12.93 -27.32 -19.76
CA PHE A 98 -13.53 -28.08 -20.86
C PHE A 98 -13.50 -29.59 -20.55
N ALA A 99 -12.38 -30.11 -20.05
CA ALA A 99 -12.27 -31.51 -19.66
C ALA A 99 -13.29 -31.84 -18.57
N GLU A 100 -13.37 -31.05 -17.50
CA GLU A 100 -14.31 -31.31 -16.40
C GLU A 100 -15.78 -31.18 -16.84
N SER A 101 -16.10 -30.09 -17.54
CA SER A 101 -17.45 -29.83 -18.07
C SER A 101 -17.92 -30.94 -19.00
N TYR A 102 -17.02 -31.49 -19.82
CA TYR A 102 -17.35 -32.57 -20.74
C TYR A 102 -17.53 -33.90 -20.00
N PHE A 103 -16.55 -34.31 -19.18
CA PHE A 103 -16.55 -35.63 -18.55
C PHE A 103 -17.50 -35.74 -17.35
N PHE A 104 -17.62 -34.72 -16.51
CA PHE A 104 -18.39 -34.79 -15.26
C PHE A 104 -19.79 -34.19 -15.38
N LEU A 105 -19.94 -33.03 -16.01
CA LEU A 105 -21.27 -32.38 -16.14
C LEU A 105 -22.04 -32.94 -17.35
N THR A 106 -21.49 -32.81 -18.56
CA THR A 106 -22.21 -33.16 -19.80
C THR A 106 -22.50 -34.65 -19.92
N LEU A 107 -21.52 -35.51 -19.61
CA LEU A 107 -21.69 -36.97 -19.72
C LEU A 107 -22.70 -37.50 -18.69
N SER A 108 -22.68 -36.98 -17.46
CA SER A 108 -23.59 -37.43 -16.40
C SER A 108 -25.03 -36.97 -16.64
N LEU A 109 -25.24 -35.81 -17.27
CA LEU A 109 -26.55 -35.25 -17.57
C LEU A 109 -27.19 -35.84 -18.84
N ARG A 110 -26.39 -36.42 -19.75
CA ARG A 110 -26.85 -36.97 -21.04
C ARG A 110 -27.99 -37.99 -20.88
N ASP A 111 -27.81 -38.99 -20.04
CA ASP A 111 -28.78 -40.08 -19.86
C ASP A 111 -30.03 -39.62 -19.09
N PRO A 112 -29.92 -38.83 -17.99
CA PRO A 112 -31.05 -38.17 -17.36
C PRO A 112 -31.88 -37.32 -18.33
N ILE A 113 -31.26 -36.49 -19.18
CA ILE A 113 -31.99 -35.68 -20.17
C ILE A 113 -32.77 -36.59 -21.12
N ARG A 114 -32.13 -37.63 -21.67
CA ARG A 114 -32.77 -38.55 -22.63
C ARG A 114 -33.97 -39.28 -22.03
N ASN A 115 -33.83 -39.74 -20.78
CA ASN A 115 -34.87 -40.51 -20.12
C ASN A 115 -36.01 -39.61 -19.59
N LEU A 116 -35.68 -38.52 -18.88
CA LEU A 116 -36.68 -37.62 -18.29
C LEU A 116 -37.45 -36.81 -19.35
N SER A 117 -36.85 -36.50 -20.50
CA SER A 117 -37.55 -35.77 -21.58
C SER A 117 -38.65 -36.60 -22.26
N THR A 118 -38.49 -37.93 -22.30
CA THR A 118 -39.44 -38.86 -22.95
C THR A 118 -40.37 -39.55 -21.96
N MET A 119 -40.09 -39.45 -20.65
CA MET A 119 -40.86 -40.11 -19.60
C MET A 119 -42.24 -39.49 -19.40
N THR A 120 -43.29 -40.29 -19.57
CA THR A 120 -44.67 -39.93 -19.23
C THR A 120 -45.13 -40.69 -17.99
N MET A 121 -45.41 -39.98 -16.89
CA MET A 121 -45.88 -40.58 -15.64
C MET A 121 -47.35 -41.02 -15.71
N ARG A 122 -47.65 -42.24 -15.26
CA ARG A 122 -49.03 -42.70 -15.04
C ARG A 122 -49.44 -42.27 -13.62
N CYS A 123 -50.36 -41.31 -13.54
CA CYS A 123 -50.67 -40.61 -12.29
C CYS A 123 -52.08 -40.95 -11.79
N ASN A 124 -52.16 -41.42 -10.55
CA ASN A 124 -53.38 -41.37 -9.74
C ASN A 124 -53.23 -40.17 -8.80
N GLY A 125 -54.20 -39.26 -8.80
CA GLY A 125 -54.04 -37.91 -8.26
C GLY A 125 -53.92 -37.85 -6.75
N ASP A 126 -53.31 -36.76 -6.28
CA ASP A 126 -53.19 -36.45 -4.85
C ASP A 126 -54.20 -35.37 -4.44
N HIS A 127 -54.58 -35.33 -3.16
CA HIS A 127 -55.71 -34.53 -2.63
C HIS A 127 -55.51 -33.00 -2.78
N TRP A 128 -54.26 -32.51 -2.72
CA TRP A 128 -53.97 -31.07 -2.72
C TRP A 128 -53.60 -30.49 -4.10
N PHE A 129 -52.90 -31.25 -4.95
CA PHE A 129 -52.40 -30.78 -6.26
C PHE A 129 -52.98 -31.53 -7.47
N GLY A 130 -53.89 -32.50 -7.22
CA GLY A 130 -54.50 -33.33 -8.24
C GLY A 130 -53.48 -34.10 -9.09
N ASN A 131 -53.76 -34.24 -10.38
CA ASN A 131 -52.91 -34.94 -11.34
C ASN A 131 -51.86 -34.05 -12.03
N LYS A 132 -51.85 -32.73 -11.77
CA LYS A 132 -51.06 -31.76 -12.54
C LYS A 132 -49.56 -31.88 -12.25
N LEU A 133 -49.20 -31.99 -10.98
CA LEU A 133 -47.81 -32.05 -10.53
C LEU A 133 -47.14 -33.36 -10.96
N CYS A 134 -47.84 -34.48 -10.81
CA CYS A 134 -47.36 -35.79 -11.27
C CYS A 134 -47.16 -35.86 -12.80
N LYS A 135 -48.07 -35.26 -13.60
CA LYS A 135 -47.90 -35.20 -15.07
C LYS A 135 -46.68 -34.39 -15.51
N HIS A 136 -46.27 -33.38 -14.74
CA HIS A 136 -45.15 -32.50 -15.06
C HIS A 136 -43.87 -32.81 -14.27
N GLN A 137 -43.91 -33.79 -13.38
CA GLN A 137 -42.80 -34.15 -12.49
C GLN A 137 -41.49 -34.39 -13.25
N ALA A 138 -41.51 -35.16 -14.33
CA ALA A 138 -40.31 -35.44 -15.13
C ALA A 138 -39.69 -34.17 -15.74
N ARG A 139 -40.51 -33.19 -16.14
CA ARG A 139 -40.03 -31.89 -16.67
C ARG A 139 -39.52 -30.97 -15.57
N ILE A 140 -40.14 -30.98 -14.40
CA ILE A 140 -39.70 -30.18 -13.24
C ILE A 140 -38.35 -30.69 -12.73
N VAL A 141 -38.20 -32.01 -12.59
CA VAL A 141 -36.93 -32.63 -12.17
C VAL A 141 -35.82 -32.34 -13.19
N LEU A 142 -36.12 -32.45 -14.50
CA LEU A 142 -35.17 -32.09 -15.55
C LEU A 142 -34.73 -30.62 -15.45
N GLY A 143 -35.67 -29.70 -15.21
CA GLY A 143 -35.38 -28.28 -15.02
C GLY A 143 -34.49 -28.01 -13.80
N LEU A 144 -34.75 -28.68 -12.67
CA LEU A 144 -33.91 -28.56 -11.47
C LEU A 144 -32.50 -29.11 -11.70
N MET A 145 -32.36 -30.25 -12.38
CA MET A 145 -31.06 -30.83 -12.70
C MET A 145 -30.24 -29.89 -13.60
N ILE A 146 -30.85 -29.31 -14.64
CA ILE A 146 -30.19 -28.32 -15.52
C ILE A 146 -29.80 -27.05 -14.74
N MET A 147 -30.64 -26.60 -13.80
CA MET A 147 -30.34 -25.42 -12.99
C MET A 147 -29.13 -25.65 -12.07
N VAL A 148 -29.05 -26.80 -11.41
CA VAL A 148 -27.92 -27.17 -10.55
C VAL A 148 -26.65 -27.32 -11.39
N ASP A 149 -26.74 -27.94 -12.56
CA ASP A 149 -25.64 -28.09 -13.51
C ASP A 149 -25.09 -26.73 -13.97
N LEU A 150 -25.98 -25.78 -14.28
CA LEU A 150 -25.59 -24.41 -14.66
C LEU A 150 -24.90 -23.67 -13.50
N LEU A 151 -25.34 -23.85 -12.26
CA LEU A 151 -24.68 -23.26 -11.09
C LEU A 151 -23.27 -23.84 -10.91
N LEU A 152 -23.11 -25.15 -11.00
CA LEU A 152 -21.80 -25.81 -10.91
C LEU A 152 -20.85 -25.36 -12.04
N PHE A 153 -21.36 -25.25 -13.27
CA PHE A 153 -20.57 -24.78 -14.42
C PHE A 153 -19.94 -23.40 -14.20
N PHE A 154 -20.66 -22.47 -13.56
CA PHE A 154 -20.11 -21.15 -13.25
C PHE A 154 -19.14 -21.18 -12.06
N LEU A 155 -19.41 -21.99 -11.03
CA LEU A 155 -18.56 -22.12 -9.85
C LEU A 155 -17.19 -22.74 -10.19
N ASP A 156 -17.17 -23.81 -10.98
CA ASP A 156 -15.95 -24.54 -11.34
C ASP A 156 -14.97 -23.67 -12.13
N THR A 157 -15.48 -22.74 -12.93
CA THR A 157 -14.66 -21.78 -13.70
C THR A 157 -13.79 -20.93 -12.77
N TYR A 158 -14.37 -20.47 -11.66
CA TYR A 158 -13.64 -19.67 -10.67
C TYR A 158 -12.64 -20.51 -9.89
N MET A 159 -13.01 -21.75 -9.53
CA MET A 159 -12.12 -22.67 -8.82
C MET A 159 -10.86 -22.99 -9.64
N TRP A 160 -11.01 -23.38 -10.91
CA TRP A 160 -9.86 -23.65 -11.79
C TRP A 160 -9.02 -22.41 -12.05
N TYR A 161 -9.64 -21.25 -12.18
CA TYR A 161 -8.92 -19.99 -12.29
C TYR A 161 -8.01 -19.77 -11.08
N ILE A 162 -8.51 -19.94 -9.84
CA ILE A 162 -7.68 -19.78 -8.63
C ILE A 162 -6.53 -20.81 -8.61
N VAL A 163 -6.83 -22.08 -8.86
CA VAL A 163 -5.83 -23.15 -8.81
C VAL A 163 -4.72 -22.91 -9.84
N CYS A 164 -5.08 -22.64 -11.10
CA CYS A 164 -4.10 -22.34 -12.14
C CYS A 164 -3.33 -21.06 -11.81
N ASN A 165 -3.99 -20.00 -11.34
CA ASN A 165 -3.31 -18.76 -10.96
C ASN A 165 -2.28 -19.00 -9.85
N CYS A 166 -2.60 -19.83 -8.84
CA CYS A 166 -1.68 -20.22 -7.78
C CYS A 166 -0.44 -20.93 -8.35
N VAL A 167 -0.63 -21.95 -9.20
CA VAL A 167 0.47 -22.72 -9.80
C VAL A 167 1.37 -21.84 -10.67
N PHE A 168 0.78 -20.98 -11.52
CA PHE A 168 1.54 -20.08 -12.38
C PHE A 168 2.24 -18.98 -11.57
N SER A 169 1.63 -18.51 -10.47
CA SER A 169 2.25 -17.54 -9.56
C SER A 169 3.47 -18.12 -8.85
N ILE A 170 3.37 -19.37 -8.39
CA ILE A 170 4.52 -20.11 -7.83
C ILE A 170 5.63 -20.24 -8.88
N GLY A 171 5.29 -20.64 -10.11
CA GLY A 171 6.25 -20.73 -11.21
C GLY A 171 6.92 -19.40 -11.54
N ARG A 172 6.15 -18.30 -11.56
CA ARG A 172 6.68 -16.94 -11.76
C ARG A 172 7.56 -16.49 -10.60
N SER A 173 7.23 -16.84 -9.36
CA SER A 173 8.06 -16.55 -8.17
C SER A 173 9.44 -17.19 -8.29
N PHE A 174 9.50 -18.46 -8.73
CA PHE A 174 10.75 -19.15 -8.98
C PHE A 174 11.55 -18.49 -10.13
N TYR A 175 10.88 -18.09 -11.21
CA TYR A 175 11.53 -17.37 -12.31
C TYR A 175 12.14 -16.04 -11.86
N LEU A 176 11.45 -15.30 -10.99
CA LEU A 176 11.93 -14.04 -10.41
C LEU A 176 13.02 -14.24 -9.34
N GLY A 177 13.41 -15.48 -9.04
CA GLY A 177 14.44 -15.81 -8.06
C GLY A 177 13.98 -15.74 -6.60
N ILE A 178 12.67 -15.53 -6.36
CA ILE A 178 12.06 -15.63 -5.03
C ILE A 178 11.68 -17.10 -4.83
N SER A 179 12.63 -17.90 -4.37
CA SER A 179 12.36 -19.27 -3.95
C SER A 179 12.07 -19.28 -2.45
N ILE A 180 10.89 -19.78 -2.08
CA ILE A 180 10.51 -20.13 -0.69
C ILE A 180 11.48 -21.14 -0.08
N LEU A 181 12.20 -21.91 -0.91
CA LEU A 181 13.17 -22.91 -0.50
C LEU A 181 14.61 -22.36 -0.36
N THR A 182 14.85 -21.09 -0.70
CA THR A 182 16.18 -20.49 -0.45
C THR A 182 16.32 -20.26 1.06
N PRO A 183 17.37 -20.77 1.72
CA PRO A 183 17.60 -20.46 3.12
C PRO A 183 17.70 -18.95 3.30
N TRP A 184 16.87 -18.40 4.20
CA TRP A 184 16.81 -16.97 4.51
C TRP A 184 18.18 -16.37 4.84
N ARG A 185 19.05 -17.16 5.45
CA ARG A 185 20.43 -16.79 5.79
C ARG A 185 21.26 -16.35 4.57
N ASN A 186 21.09 -17.01 3.43
CA ASN A 186 21.78 -16.65 2.18
C ASN A 186 21.32 -15.30 1.58
N ILE A 187 20.12 -14.85 1.93
CA ILE A 187 19.60 -13.54 1.50
C ILE A 187 20.33 -12.44 2.27
N PHE A 188 20.51 -12.62 3.58
CA PHE A 188 21.17 -11.64 4.45
C PHE A 188 22.68 -11.54 4.23
N THR A 189 23.39 -12.65 3.98
CA THR A 189 24.85 -12.63 3.69
C THR A 189 25.18 -11.84 2.42
N ARG A 190 24.28 -11.88 1.43
CA ARG A 190 24.42 -11.14 0.17
C ARG A 190 23.82 -9.73 0.21
N LEU A 191 23.15 -9.35 1.30
CA LEU A 191 22.46 -8.07 1.42
C LEU A 191 23.40 -6.86 1.24
N PRO A 192 24.60 -6.79 1.85
CA PRO A 192 25.52 -5.68 1.63
C PRO A 192 25.89 -5.47 0.15
N LYS A 193 26.12 -6.59 -0.57
CA LYS A 193 26.44 -6.56 -2.01
C LYS A 193 25.25 -6.06 -2.83
N ARG A 194 24.02 -6.48 -2.47
CA ARG A 194 22.78 -6.05 -3.14
C ARG A 194 22.44 -4.58 -2.89
N ILE A 195 22.67 -4.08 -1.68
CA ILE A 195 22.54 -2.65 -1.35
C ILE A 195 23.45 -1.84 -2.27
N TYR A 196 24.73 -2.24 -2.38
CA TYR A 196 25.68 -1.53 -3.23
C TYR A 196 25.31 -1.56 -4.72
N SER A 197 24.85 -2.70 -5.25
CA SER A 197 24.59 -2.84 -6.69
C SER A 197 23.22 -2.35 -7.14
N LYS A 198 22.20 -2.35 -6.26
CA LYS A 198 20.80 -2.07 -6.63
C LYS A 198 20.26 -0.75 -6.09
N ILE A 199 20.84 -0.21 -5.02
CA ILE A 199 20.39 1.07 -4.44
C ILE A 199 21.28 2.22 -4.89
N LEU A 200 22.60 2.02 -4.95
CA LEU A 200 23.56 3.09 -5.23
C LEU A 200 23.87 3.17 -6.74
N ALA A 201 23.77 4.37 -7.32
CA ALA A 201 24.14 4.64 -8.72
C ALA A 201 25.68 4.73 -8.91
N THR A 202 26.39 3.62 -8.68
CA THR A 202 27.87 3.59 -8.65
C THR A 202 28.56 3.74 -10.00
N THR A 203 27.83 3.59 -11.10
CA THR A 203 28.34 3.75 -12.48
C THR A 203 28.63 5.20 -12.84
N GLU A 204 27.88 6.14 -12.26
CA GLU A 204 27.95 7.58 -12.57
C GLU A 204 28.70 8.39 -11.48
N MET A 205 29.28 7.72 -10.48
CA MET A 205 30.08 8.39 -9.43
C MET A 205 31.48 8.78 -9.93
N GLU A 206 31.83 10.05 -9.78
CA GLU A 206 33.15 10.59 -10.17
C GLU A 206 34.29 10.08 -9.27
N ILE A 207 34.04 9.93 -7.96
CA ILE A 207 35.01 9.42 -6.96
C ILE A 207 34.54 8.08 -6.38
N LYS A 208 35.31 7.02 -6.66
CA LYS A 208 35.02 5.66 -6.14
C LYS A 208 35.56 5.47 -4.72
N TYR A 209 34.70 5.67 -3.73
CA TYR A 209 34.99 5.26 -2.35
C TYR A 209 34.98 3.74 -2.18
N LYS A 210 35.58 3.24 -1.10
CA LYS A 210 35.51 1.82 -0.74
C LYS A 210 34.04 1.43 -0.52
N PRO A 211 33.51 0.36 -1.18
CA PRO A 211 32.10 -0.05 -1.06
C PRO A 211 31.63 -0.22 0.39
N LYS A 212 32.49 -0.72 1.27
CA LYS A 212 32.20 -0.90 2.70
C LYS A 212 31.80 0.40 3.40
N VAL A 213 32.35 1.54 3.01
CA VAL A 213 32.03 2.85 3.61
C VAL A 213 30.62 3.28 3.21
N LEU A 214 30.31 3.22 1.92
CA LEU A 214 28.99 3.62 1.40
C LEU A 214 27.87 2.74 1.97
N ILE A 215 28.09 1.42 1.99
CA ILE A 215 27.13 0.48 2.59
C ILE A 215 26.92 0.76 4.07
N SER A 216 28.00 1.08 4.82
CA SER A 216 27.89 1.35 6.25
C SER A 216 27.01 2.57 6.56
N GLN A 217 27.06 3.61 5.72
CA GLN A 217 26.23 4.81 5.90
C GLN A 217 24.75 4.48 5.70
N VAL A 218 24.42 3.74 4.63
CA VAL A 218 23.03 3.34 4.33
C VAL A 218 22.50 2.37 5.40
N TRP A 219 23.25 1.33 5.73
CA TRP A 219 22.82 0.32 6.71
C TRP A 219 22.67 0.89 8.11
N ASN A 220 23.64 1.69 8.59
CA ASN A 220 23.56 2.28 9.91
C ASN A 220 22.36 3.23 10.01
N ALA A 221 22.05 4.00 8.96
CA ALA A 221 20.87 4.86 8.95
C ALA A 221 19.56 4.06 9.06
N ILE A 222 19.46 2.91 8.39
CA ILE A 222 18.29 2.01 8.48
C ILE A 222 18.13 1.49 9.92
N VAL A 223 19.23 1.00 10.53
CA VAL A 223 19.21 0.47 11.91
C VAL A 223 18.86 1.56 12.93
N ILE A 224 19.44 2.75 12.79
CA ILE A 224 19.16 3.90 13.67
C ILE A 224 17.70 4.35 13.52
N SER A 225 17.13 4.31 12.31
CA SER A 225 15.72 4.64 12.11
C SER A 225 14.80 3.66 12.86
N MET A 226 15.11 2.36 12.84
CA MET A 226 14.33 1.35 13.58
C MET A 226 14.46 1.52 15.11
N TYR A 227 15.64 1.90 15.59
CA TYR A 227 15.83 2.26 17.00
C TYR A 227 14.96 3.45 17.41
N ARG A 228 14.95 4.52 16.62
CA ARG A 228 14.16 5.73 16.88
C ARG A 228 12.65 5.49 16.91
N GLU A 229 12.16 4.45 16.23
CA GLU A 229 10.75 4.02 16.25
C GLU A 229 10.43 3.01 17.37
N HIS A 230 11.39 2.69 18.23
CA HIS A 230 11.29 1.73 19.34
C HIS A 230 11.08 0.28 18.88
N LEU A 231 11.54 -0.08 17.68
CA LEU A 231 11.46 -1.45 17.15
C LEU A 231 12.63 -2.33 17.60
N LEU A 232 13.75 -1.71 18.01
CA LEU A 232 14.98 -2.39 18.44
C LEU A 232 15.43 -1.85 19.78
N ALA A 233 15.88 -2.73 20.66
CA ALA A 233 16.59 -2.32 21.88
C ALA A 233 18.05 -1.93 21.58
N ILE A 234 18.65 -1.15 22.47
CA ILE A 234 20.03 -0.65 22.33
C ILE A 234 21.07 -1.78 22.18
N ASP A 235 20.87 -2.91 22.87
CA ASP A 235 21.74 -4.09 22.80
C ASP A 235 21.77 -4.73 21.41
N HIS A 236 20.63 -4.73 20.72
CA HIS A 236 20.53 -5.24 19.34
C HIS A 236 21.18 -4.27 18.35
N VAL A 237 21.00 -2.97 18.55
CA VAL A 237 21.60 -1.93 17.71
C VAL A 237 23.12 -2.04 17.68
N GLN A 238 23.75 -2.21 18.84
CA GLN A 238 25.21 -2.35 18.91
C GLN A 238 25.76 -3.53 18.10
N LYS A 239 24.99 -4.64 18.01
CA LYS A 239 25.35 -5.84 17.23
C LYS A 239 25.10 -5.68 15.73
N LEU A 240 24.18 -4.78 15.35
CA LEU A 240 23.74 -4.55 13.96
C LEU A 240 24.49 -3.41 13.26
N LEU A 241 25.17 -2.52 13.99
CA LEU A 241 25.89 -1.38 13.42
C LEU A 241 27.29 -1.72 12.90
N TYR A 242 27.71 -1.02 11.84
CA TYR A 242 29.12 -0.97 11.44
C TYR A 242 29.89 -0.05 12.40
N HIS A 243 30.97 -0.58 12.97
CA HIS A 243 31.85 0.15 13.89
C HIS A 243 33.16 0.54 13.21
N GLN A 244 33.62 1.75 13.46
CA GLN A 244 34.97 2.17 13.10
C GLN A 244 35.93 1.69 14.18
N VAL A 245 36.83 0.78 13.84
CA VAL A 245 37.85 0.23 14.75
C VAL A 245 39.23 0.71 14.26
N PRO A 246 40.13 1.14 15.15
CA PRO A 246 41.51 1.43 14.77
C PRO A 246 42.13 0.18 14.13
N SER A 247 42.79 0.35 12.99
CA SER A 247 43.53 -0.74 12.33
C SER A 247 44.81 -1.02 13.10
N GLU A 248 45.33 -2.24 12.96
CA GLU A 248 46.67 -2.63 13.44
C GLU A 248 47.81 -1.83 12.79
N ILE A 249 47.52 -1.08 11.72
CA ILE A 249 48.45 -0.16 11.06
C ILE A 249 48.17 1.24 11.59
N GLU A 250 49.16 1.86 12.24
CA GLU A 250 49.05 3.20 12.85
C GLU A 250 48.42 4.22 11.89
N GLY A 251 47.42 4.96 12.40
CA GLY A 251 46.76 6.06 11.69
C GLY A 251 45.62 5.68 10.73
N LYS A 252 45.37 4.39 10.44
CA LYS A 252 44.22 3.98 9.60
C LYS A 252 43.09 3.43 10.46
N ARG A 253 41.87 3.94 10.28
CA ARG A 253 40.64 3.34 10.85
C ARG A 253 40.04 2.38 9.82
N THR A 254 39.66 1.18 10.24
CA THR A 254 38.95 0.20 9.40
C THR A 254 37.52 0.02 9.90
N LEU A 255 36.61 -0.26 8.98
CA LEU A 255 35.20 -0.54 9.31
C LEU A 255 35.04 -2.04 9.56
N ARG A 256 34.61 -2.39 10.76
CA ARG A 256 34.21 -3.75 11.13
C ARG A 256 32.76 -3.97 10.73
N ALA A 257 32.50 -5.06 9.99
CA ALA A 257 31.14 -5.44 9.64
C ALA A 257 30.39 -5.98 10.86
N PRO A 258 29.07 -5.75 10.95
CA PRO A 258 28.20 -6.37 11.94
C PRO A 258 28.37 -7.89 11.97
N THR A 259 28.33 -8.49 13.16
CA THR A 259 28.33 -9.95 13.30
C THR A 259 27.14 -10.57 12.60
N PHE A 260 26.02 -9.84 12.49
CA PHE A 260 24.83 -10.20 11.72
C PHE A 260 25.11 -10.64 10.28
N PHE A 261 26.07 -10.04 9.57
CA PHE A 261 26.36 -10.45 8.19
C PHE A 261 27.30 -11.65 8.10
N VAL A 262 28.08 -11.91 9.15
CA VAL A 262 29.13 -12.94 9.17
C VAL A 262 28.61 -14.25 9.75
N SER A 263 27.83 -14.19 10.83
CA SER A 263 27.32 -15.39 11.51
C SER A 263 26.21 -16.11 10.74
N GLN A 264 25.64 -15.48 9.71
CA GLN A 264 24.62 -16.11 8.86
C GLN A 264 25.22 -17.19 7.94
N ASP A 265 26.53 -17.17 7.70
CA ASP A 265 27.25 -18.24 7.00
C ASP A 265 27.57 -19.44 7.92
N ASP A 266 27.55 -19.26 9.25
CA ASP A 266 27.87 -20.31 10.23
C ASP A 266 26.61 -21.11 10.62
N ASN A 267 26.56 -22.37 10.21
CA ASN A 267 25.40 -23.26 10.46
C ASN A 267 25.19 -23.62 11.95
N ASN A 268 26.13 -23.31 12.84
CA ASN A 268 26.20 -23.87 14.19
C ASN A 268 25.62 -23.02 15.33
N PHE A 269 25.27 -21.75 15.11
CA PHE A 269 24.77 -20.89 16.20
C PHE A 269 23.49 -20.13 15.80
N GLU A 270 22.40 -20.39 16.53
CA GLU A 270 21.21 -19.51 16.54
C GLU A 270 21.55 -18.25 17.34
N THR A 271 22.20 -17.30 16.68
CA THR A 271 22.38 -15.95 17.24
C THR A 271 21.13 -15.13 16.90
N GLU A 272 20.30 -14.85 17.91
CA GLU A 272 19.12 -14.00 17.77
C GLU A 272 19.55 -12.53 17.62
N PHE A 273 19.52 -12.03 16.38
CA PHE A 273 19.82 -10.63 16.07
C PHE A 273 18.61 -9.71 16.21
N PHE A 274 17.42 -10.27 15.97
CA PHE A 274 16.13 -9.61 16.14
C PHE A 274 15.32 -10.38 17.18
N PRO A 275 14.48 -9.71 17.98
CA PRO A 275 13.48 -10.39 18.80
C PRO A 275 12.56 -11.23 17.90
N ARG A 276 12.20 -12.45 18.33
CA ARG A 276 11.31 -13.33 17.58
C ARG A 276 9.97 -12.66 17.29
N ASP A 277 9.46 -12.84 16.08
CA ASP A 277 8.17 -12.28 15.61
C ASP A 277 8.09 -10.74 15.70
N SER A 278 9.25 -10.06 15.67
CA SER A 278 9.29 -8.60 15.73
C SER A 278 8.99 -7.93 14.39
N GLU A 279 8.40 -6.74 14.46
CA GLU A 279 8.23 -5.85 13.31
C GLU A 279 9.56 -5.50 12.64
N ALA A 280 10.65 -5.40 13.41
CA ALA A 280 11.99 -5.18 12.87
C ALA A 280 12.45 -6.33 11.96
N GLU A 281 12.26 -7.57 12.40
CA GLU A 281 12.57 -8.76 11.62
C GLU A 281 11.74 -8.78 10.33
N ARG A 282 10.43 -8.51 10.42
CA ARG A 282 9.54 -8.46 9.25
C ARG A 282 9.96 -7.41 8.24
N ARG A 283 10.24 -6.17 8.68
CA ARG A 283 10.64 -5.06 7.81
C ARG A 283 11.97 -5.32 7.12
N ILE A 284 12.96 -5.81 7.84
CA ILE A 284 14.29 -6.12 7.28
C ILE A 284 14.24 -7.33 6.34
N SER A 285 13.42 -8.33 6.68
CA SER A 285 13.16 -9.47 5.80
C SER A 285 12.52 -9.03 4.49
N PHE A 286 11.48 -8.20 4.55
CA PHE A 286 10.81 -7.67 3.36
C PHE A 286 11.76 -6.80 2.52
N PHE A 287 12.57 -5.95 3.16
CA PHE A 287 13.58 -5.15 2.48
C PHE A 287 14.63 -6.03 1.76
N ALA A 288 15.16 -7.04 2.44
CA ALA A 288 16.17 -7.94 1.90
C ALA A 288 15.61 -8.80 0.75
N GLN A 289 14.35 -9.23 0.84
CA GLN A 289 13.63 -9.92 -0.23
C GLN A 289 13.38 -9.02 -1.43
N SER A 290 12.95 -7.77 -1.20
CA SER A 290 12.74 -6.79 -2.27
C SER A 290 14.02 -6.61 -3.08
N LEU A 291 15.16 -6.45 -2.41
CA LEU A 291 16.47 -6.39 -3.07
C LEU A 291 16.93 -7.71 -3.69
N ALA A 292 16.28 -8.84 -3.42
CA ALA A 292 16.56 -10.09 -4.14
C ALA A 292 15.95 -10.08 -5.54
N THR A 293 14.80 -9.42 -5.72
CA THR A 293 14.06 -9.36 -6.99
C THR A 293 14.77 -8.51 -8.06
N PRO A 294 14.55 -8.77 -9.35
CA PRO A 294 15.02 -7.88 -10.41
C PRO A 294 14.34 -6.51 -10.29
N ILE A 295 15.13 -5.48 -10.00
CA ILE A 295 14.71 -4.07 -9.94
C ILE A 295 15.43 -3.34 -11.08
N LEU A 296 14.84 -2.26 -11.58
CA LEU A 296 15.47 -1.34 -12.53
C LEU A 296 16.81 -0.82 -11.99
N GLU A 297 17.72 -0.47 -12.90
CA GLU A 297 19.01 0.10 -12.51
C GLU A 297 18.81 1.44 -11.77
N PRO A 298 19.57 1.68 -10.68
CA PRO A 298 19.44 2.91 -9.91
C PRO A 298 19.92 4.11 -10.74
N LEU A 299 19.12 5.17 -10.72
CA LEU A 299 19.48 6.47 -11.27
C LEU A 299 20.04 7.35 -10.13
N PRO A 300 21.04 8.21 -10.38
CA PRO A 300 21.48 9.16 -9.36
C PRO A 300 20.33 10.06 -8.91
N VAL A 301 20.41 10.55 -7.68
CA VAL A 301 19.39 11.44 -7.12
C VAL A 301 19.16 12.67 -7.99
N ASP A 302 20.19 13.20 -8.65
CA ASP A 302 20.07 14.35 -9.56
C ASP A 302 19.14 14.06 -10.76
N ASN A 303 19.12 12.82 -11.25
CA ASN A 303 18.29 12.36 -12.36
C ASN A 303 16.97 11.71 -11.90
N MET A 304 16.76 11.54 -10.59
CA MET A 304 15.53 10.98 -10.03
C MET A 304 14.31 11.82 -10.44
N PRO A 305 13.21 11.20 -10.91
CA PRO A 305 11.99 11.93 -11.21
C PRO A 305 11.39 12.52 -9.93
N THR A 306 10.80 13.70 -10.08
CA THR A 306 10.17 14.41 -8.96
C THR A 306 8.78 13.86 -8.73
N PHE A 307 8.39 13.68 -7.46
CA PHE A 307 7.08 13.16 -7.12
C PHE A 307 6.46 13.83 -5.90
N THR A 308 5.13 13.96 -5.91
CA THR A 308 4.36 14.51 -4.80
C THR A 308 3.42 13.45 -4.25
N VAL A 309 3.61 13.04 -3.01
CA VAL A 309 2.65 12.17 -2.31
C VAL A 309 1.49 13.01 -1.80
N PHE A 310 0.29 12.46 -1.92
CA PHE A 310 -0.94 13.09 -1.50
C PHE A 310 -1.66 12.23 -0.45
N THR A 311 -2.09 12.85 0.65
CA THR A 311 -2.90 12.17 1.67
C THR A 311 -4.12 13.03 2.04
N PRO A 312 -5.34 12.47 1.99
CA PRO A 312 -6.51 13.17 2.48
C PRO A 312 -6.61 13.22 3.98
N HIS A 313 -7.20 14.30 4.45
CA HIS A 313 -7.64 14.47 5.82
C HIS A 313 -9.00 15.16 5.84
N TYR A 314 -9.92 14.64 6.65
CA TYR A 314 -11.25 15.23 6.79
C TYR A 314 -11.56 15.59 8.24
N SER A 315 -11.82 14.59 9.08
CA SER A 315 -12.15 14.76 10.51
C SER A 315 -11.39 13.81 11.42
N GLU A 316 -10.39 13.10 10.88
CA GLU A 316 -9.53 12.23 11.68
C GLU A 316 -8.70 13.08 12.65
N LYS A 317 -8.43 12.58 13.84
CA LYS A 317 -7.55 13.32 14.76
C LYS A 317 -6.12 13.35 14.22
N VAL A 318 -5.42 14.46 14.43
CA VAL A 318 -4.02 14.55 14.01
C VAL A 318 -3.12 13.73 14.95
N LEU A 319 -3.34 13.84 16.27
CA LEU A 319 -2.56 13.17 17.30
C LEU A 319 -3.51 12.79 18.46
N LEU A 320 -3.29 11.63 19.09
CA LEU A 320 -4.15 11.17 20.19
C LEU A 320 -3.96 12.02 21.45
N SER A 321 -5.06 12.35 22.11
CA SER A 321 -5.00 13.01 23.41
C SER A 321 -4.63 12.02 24.51
N LEU A 322 -4.00 12.50 25.57
CA LEU A 322 -3.65 11.65 26.72
C LEU A 322 -4.90 10.98 27.34
N ARG A 323 -6.01 11.73 27.38
CA ARG A 323 -7.28 11.26 27.93
C ARG A 323 -7.81 10.06 27.16
N GLU A 324 -7.72 10.04 25.84
CA GLU A 324 -8.18 8.92 25.01
C GLU A 324 -7.28 7.69 25.14
N ILE A 325 -5.99 7.89 25.38
CA ILE A 325 -5.04 6.79 25.55
C ILE A 325 -5.31 6.03 26.85
N ILE A 326 -5.69 6.75 27.91
CA ILE A 326 -5.81 6.21 29.28
C ILE A 326 -7.25 5.91 29.67
N ARG A 327 -8.23 6.65 29.13
CA ARG A 327 -9.62 6.49 29.54
C ARG A 327 -10.27 5.36 28.74
N GLU A 328 -11.15 4.63 29.40
CA GLU A 328 -12.06 3.70 28.75
C GLU A 328 -13.06 4.51 27.91
N ASP A 329 -13.06 4.28 26.59
CA ASP A 329 -13.92 4.99 25.65
C ASP A 329 -15.38 4.53 25.74
N ASP A 330 -15.63 3.29 26.15
CA ASP A 330 -16.96 2.69 26.25
C ASP A 330 -17.19 2.00 27.61
N GLN A 331 -18.42 2.09 28.14
CA GLN A 331 -18.81 1.45 29.41
C GLN A 331 -18.69 -0.08 29.37
N PHE A 332 -18.68 -0.65 28.16
CA PHE A 332 -18.56 -2.09 27.94
C PHE A 332 -17.12 -2.57 27.71
N SER A 333 -16.17 -1.66 27.40
CA SER A 333 -14.76 -2.02 27.23
C SER A 333 -13.99 -1.76 28.52
N ARG A 334 -13.50 -2.82 29.17
CA ARG A 334 -12.68 -2.73 30.39
C ARG A 334 -11.18 -2.54 30.12
N VAL A 335 -10.81 -2.27 28.87
CA VAL A 335 -9.41 -2.21 28.42
C VAL A 335 -9.19 -0.86 27.76
N THR A 336 -8.20 -0.12 28.23
CA THR A 336 -7.82 1.18 27.67
C THR A 336 -7.07 0.99 26.36
N LEU A 337 -7.05 2.01 25.50
CA LEU A 337 -6.30 1.95 24.24
C LEU A 337 -4.81 1.64 24.48
N LEU A 338 -4.22 2.20 25.53
CA LEU A 338 -2.84 1.90 25.89
C LEU A 338 -2.62 0.43 26.25
N GLU A 339 -3.52 -0.16 27.04
CA GLU A 339 -3.38 -1.56 27.45
C GLU A 339 -3.55 -2.50 26.26
N TYR A 340 -4.45 -2.17 25.36
CA TYR A 340 -4.59 -2.86 24.07
C TYR A 340 -3.29 -2.77 23.26
N LEU A 341 -2.68 -1.58 23.13
CA LEU A 341 -1.43 -1.40 22.38
C LEU A 341 -0.23 -2.13 23.02
N LYS A 342 -0.16 -2.19 24.35
CA LYS A 342 0.86 -2.97 25.07
C LYS A 342 0.75 -4.47 24.77
N GLN A 343 -0.47 -5.00 24.73
CA GLN A 343 -0.71 -6.40 24.40
C GLN A 343 -0.42 -6.71 22.93
N LEU A 344 -0.70 -5.76 22.04
CA LEU A 344 -0.44 -5.91 20.60
C LEU A 344 1.06 -5.79 20.26
N HIS A 345 1.78 -4.89 20.94
CA HIS A 345 3.20 -4.60 20.67
C HIS A 345 4.07 -4.69 21.96
N PRO A 346 4.20 -5.87 22.58
CA PRO A 346 4.90 -6.02 23.86
C PRO A 346 6.39 -5.68 23.75
N VAL A 347 7.06 -6.17 22.70
CA VAL A 347 8.50 -5.93 22.46
C VAL A 347 8.81 -4.44 22.27
N GLU A 348 7.96 -3.74 21.50
CA GLU A 348 8.16 -2.31 21.24
C GLU A 348 7.89 -1.46 22.48
N TRP A 349 6.92 -1.88 23.30
CA TRP A 349 6.65 -1.23 24.59
C TRP A 349 7.84 -1.37 25.55
N GLU A 350 8.43 -2.57 25.64
CA GLU A 350 9.64 -2.77 26.45
C GLU A 350 10.81 -1.90 25.97
N CYS A 351 11.02 -1.82 24.65
CA CYS A 351 12.04 -0.94 24.06
C CYS A 351 11.77 0.52 24.38
N PHE A 352 10.51 0.96 24.26
CA PHE A 352 10.08 2.31 24.59
C PHE A 352 10.32 2.68 26.06
N VAL A 353 9.98 1.77 26.99
CA VAL A 353 10.18 1.98 28.43
C VAL A 353 11.66 2.07 28.76
N LYS A 354 12.49 1.18 28.20
CA LYS A 354 13.95 1.21 28.39
C LYS A 354 14.56 2.53 27.88
N ASP A 355 14.22 2.94 26.67
CA ASP A 355 14.71 4.19 26.07
C ASP A 355 14.25 5.42 26.86
N THR A 356 13.03 5.40 27.39
CA THR A 356 12.50 6.49 28.22
C THR A 356 13.18 6.54 29.59
N LYS A 357 13.55 5.38 30.18
CA LYS A 357 14.33 5.33 31.43
C LYS A 357 15.72 5.93 31.25
N ILE A 358 16.43 5.54 30.17
CA ILE A 358 17.75 6.09 29.85
C ILE A 358 17.68 7.61 29.69
N LEU A 359 16.70 8.11 28.95
CA LEU A 359 16.51 9.55 28.78
C LEU A 359 16.24 10.28 30.11
N ALA A 360 15.44 9.68 31.00
CA ALA A 360 15.16 10.25 32.30
C ALA A 360 16.40 10.28 33.20
N ASP A 361 17.19 9.21 33.18
CA ASP A 361 18.45 9.11 33.92
C ASP A 361 19.48 10.13 33.38
N GLU A 362 19.59 10.29 32.06
CA GLU A 362 20.45 11.31 31.42
C GLU A 362 20.00 12.73 31.78
N THR A 363 18.70 13.02 31.68
CA THR A 363 18.17 14.36 32.01
C THR A 363 18.40 14.71 33.48
N ALA A 364 18.20 13.75 34.38
CA ALA A 364 18.50 13.93 35.80
C ALA A 364 19.99 14.15 36.08
N ALA A 365 20.88 13.49 35.32
CA ALA A 365 22.32 13.72 35.42
C ALA A 365 22.73 15.12 34.93
N PHE A 366 22.07 15.66 33.91
CA PHE A 366 22.30 17.03 33.42
C PHE A 366 21.71 18.10 34.36
N GLU A 367 20.56 17.86 34.98
CA GLU A 367 19.92 18.81 35.90
C GLU A 367 20.64 18.92 37.25
N ASN A 368 21.27 17.84 37.72
CA ASN A 368 21.95 17.78 39.02
C ASN A 368 23.48 17.97 38.94
N GLY A 369 23.96 18.77 37.98
CA GLY A 369 25.37 18.84 37.55
C GLY A 369 26.43 18.54 38.62
N ASP A 370 27.27 17.52 38.35
CA ASP A 370 28.55 17.15 39.00
C ASP A 370 28.72 17.34 40.53
N GLU A 371 27.63 17.40 41.31
CA GLU A 371 27.70 17.36 42.78
C GLU A 371 26.87 16.18 43.32
N ASP A 372 27.59 15.25 43.97
CA ASP A 372 27.16 14.10 44.77
C ASP A 372 26.99 12.72 44.08
N GLU A 373 28.13 12.06 43.83
CA GLU A 373 28.26 10.58 43.65
C GLU A 373 27.78 9.74 44.86
N LYS A 374 27.32 10.36 45.97
CA LYS A 374 26.95 9.65 47.20
C LYS A 374 25.48 9.30 47.34
N ASP A 375 24.60 9.80 46.48
CA ASP A 375 23.16 9.50 46.52
C ASP A 375 22.67 8.60 45.37
N GLU A 376 23.59 8.01 44.58
CA GLU A 376 23.26 7.10 43.47
C GLU A 376 22.44 5.88 43.92
N ASN A 377 22.72 5.34 45.12
CA ASN A 377 22.03 4.14 45.63
C ASN A 377 20.63 4.46 46.19
N GLY A 378 20.43 5.67 46.72
CA GLY A 378 19.13 6.13 47.23
C GLY A 378 18.18 6.52 46.10
N LEU A 379 18.70 7.11 45.02
CA LEU A 379 17.92 7.46 43.84
C LEU A 379 17.62 6.25 42.94
N LYS A 380 18.58 5.34 42.70
CA LYS A 380 18.30 4.05 42.02
C LYS A 380 17.21 3.26 42.74
N ALA A 381 17.24 3.22 44.07
CA ALA A 381 16.18 2.60 44.85
C ALA A 381 14.83 3.31 44.69
N LYS A 382 14.77 4.65 44.66
CA LYS A 382 13.53 5.40 44.38
C LYS A 382 13.05 5.28 42.93
N ILE A 383 13.95 5.08 41.97
CA ILE A 383 13.66 4.84 40.55
C ILE A 383 13.17 3.39 40.34
N ASP A 384 13.72 2.43 41.08
CA ASP A 384 13.31 1.02 41.05
C ASP A 384 12.08 0.71 41.94
N ASP A 385 11.76 1.54 42.95
CA ASP A 385 10.54 1.47 43.79
C ASP A 385 9.31 2.13 43.14
N LEU A 386 9.42 2.66 41.92
CA LEU A 386 8.27 3.13 41.16
C LEU A 386 7.63 1.93 40.44
N PRO A 387 6.39 1.49 40.81
CA PRO A 387 5.67 0.47 40.06
C PRO A 387 5.72 0.75 38.55
N PHE A 388 6.43 -0.13 37.85
CA PHE A 388 6.83 -0.07 36.42
C PHE A 388 5.67 0.03 35.42
N TYR A 389 4.42 0.07 35.88
CA TYR A 389 3.25 0.02 35.01
C TYR A 389 2.90 1.36 34.35
N CYS A 390 3.53 2.46 34.79
CA CYS A 390 3.07 3.82 34.49
C CYS A 390 4.21 4.87 34.39
N ILE A 391 5.34 4.57 33.74
CA ILE A 391 6.44 5.57 33.58
C ILE A 391 5.99 6.82 32.78
N GLY A 392 4.80 6.80 32.16
CA GLY A 392 4.15 8.01 31.60
C GLY A 392 3.22 8.79 32.54
N PHE A 393 2.95 8.35 33.79
CA PHE A 393 1.88 8.92 34.63
C PHE A 393 2.27 9.32 36.06
N LYS A 394 3.50 9.08 36.49
CA LYS A 394 3.94 9.48 37.85
C LYS A 394 4.76 10.77 37.85
N SER A 395 5.45 11.09 36.77
CA SER A 395 6.02 12.41 36.53
C SER A 395 5.14 13.12 35.49
N ALA A 396 4.55 14.25 35.87
CA ALA A 396 3.65 15.04 35.02
C ALA A 396 4.41 15.90 34.00
N ALA A 397 5.69 15.60 33.73
CA ALA A 397 6.46 16.43 32.83
C ALA A 397 5.84 16.38 31.41
N PRO A 398 5.69 17.54 30.74
CA PRO A 398 5.00 17.62 29.46
C PRO A 398 5.69 16.79 28.37
N GLU A 399 7.00 16.56 28.49
CA GLU A 399 7.82 15.80 27.54
C GLU A 399 7.48 14.31 27.52
N TYR A 400 7.42 13.65 28.68
CA TYR A 400 7.05 12.23 28.78
C TYR A 400 5.60 11.98 28.35
N THR A 401 4.73 12.95 28.64
CA THR A 401 3.33 12.93 28.19
C THR A 401 3.27 12.97 26.66
N LEU A 402 3.96 13.92 26.03
CA LEU A 402 4.01 14.05 24.58
C LEU A 402 4.62 12.81 23.92
N ARG A 403 5.71 12.28 24.49
CA ARG A 403 6.38 11.08 24.01
C ARG A 403 5.46 9.85 24.02
N THR A 404 4.67 9.67 25.08
CA THR A 404 3.65 8.61 25.17
C THR A 404 2.54 8.81 24.15
N ARG A 405 2.08 10.05 23.94
CA ARG A 405 1.08 10.38 22.90
C ARG A 405 1.58 10.07 21.50
N ILE A 406 2.84 10.40 21.20
CA ILE A 406 3.49 10.09 19.91
C ILE A 406 3.61 8.57 19.73
N TRP A 407 4.08 7.84 20.75
CA TRP A 407 4.24 6.39 20.68
C TRP A 407 2.91 5.69 20.38
N ALA A 408 1.84 6.09 21.07
CA ALA A 408 0.49 5.58 20.80
C ALA A 408 -0.01 5.98 19.40
N SER A 409 0.15 7.24 19.02
CA SER A 409 -0.30 7.75 17.72
C SER A 409 0.42 7.12 16.54
N LEU A 410 1.70 6.73 16.68
CA LEU A 410 2.42 6.00 15.63
C LEU A 410 1.83 4.61 15.35
N ARG A 411 1.12 4.01 16.31
CA ARG A 411 0.61 2.63 16.21
C ARG A 411 -0.87 2.58 15.85
N SER A 412 -1.68 3.42 16.46
CA SER A 412 -3.13 3.46 16.23
C SER A 412 -3.60 4.63 15.36
N GLN A 413 -2.94 5.79 15.40
CA GLN A 413 -3.42 6.96 14.66
C GLN A 413 -2.91 6.98 13.23
N THR A 414 -3.88 6.92 12.33
CA THR A 414 -3.62 6.62 10.95
C THR A 414 -2.91 7.81 10.26
N LEU A 415 -3.35 9.06 10.45
CA LEU A 415 -2.73 10.25 9.82
C LEU A 415 -1.26 10.45 10.26
N TYR A 416 -1.01 10.49 11.56
CA TYR A 416 0.35 10.72 12.10
C TYR A 416 1.32 9.63 11.63
N ARG A 417 0.89 8.37 11.65
CA ARG A 417 1.66 7.23 11.14
C ARG A 417 2.01 7.39 9.66
N THR A 418 1.04 7.79 8.82
CA THR A 418 1.26 8.05 7.40
C THR A 418 2.25 9.20 7.21
N VAL A 419 2.06 10.33 7.89
CA VAL A 419 2.96 11.48 7.75
C VAL A 419 4.38 11.13 8.17
N SER A 420 4.54 10.49 9.34
CA SER A 420 5.84 10.05 9.83
C SER A 420 6.53 9.08 8.85
N GLY A 421 5.77 8.14 8.28
CA GLY A 421 6.28 7.16 7.30
C GLY A 421 6.75 7.82 6.00
N PHE A 422 5.92 8.66 5.38
CA PHE A 422 6.28 9.32 4.12
C PHE A 422 7.38 10.37 4.27
N MET A 423 7.48 11.03 5.42
CA MET A 423 8.57 11.98 5.66
C MET A 423 9.95 11.31 5.74
N ASN A 424 10.02 9.99 5.94
CA ASN A 424 11.27 9.24 5.81
C ASN A 424 11.81 9.23 4.37
N TYR A 425 10.99 9.46 3.33
CA TYR A 425 11.49 9.64 1.96
C TYR A 425 12.44 10.85 1.85
N ALA A 426 12.10 11.96 2.49
CA ALA A 426 12.97 13.14 2.51
C ALA A 426 14.33 12.79 3.15
N ARG A 427 14.33 12.09 4.28
CA ARG A 427 15.55 11.63 4.97
C ARG A 427 16.36 10.64 4.12
N ALA A 428 15.69 9.71 3.44
CA ALA A 428 16.32 8.73 2.56
C ALA A 428 16.97 9.40 1.35
N ILE A 429 16.32 10.39 0.73
CA ILE A 429 16.88 11.15 -0.40
C ILE A 429 18.09 11.98 0.06
N LYS A 430 18.04 12.65 1.22
CA LYS A 430 19.20 13.35 1.80
C LYS A 430 20.38 12.39 1.98
N LEU A 431 20.13 11.21 2.55
CA LEU A 431 21.14 10.18 2.78
C LEU A 431 21.73 9.68 1.45
N LEU A 432 20.88 9.33 0.49
CA LEU A 432 21.33 8.82 -0.80
C LEU A 432 22.16 9.87 -1.55
N TYR A 433 21.70 11.12 -1.60
CA TYR A 433 22.43 12.21 -2.23
C TYR A 433 23.80 12.46 -1.58
N ARG A 434 23.87 12.38 -0.24
CA ARG A 434 25.14 12.48 0.51
C ARG A 434 26.10 11.34 0.20
N VAL A 435 25.57 10.12 0.03
CA VAL A 435 26.36 8.91 -0.26
C VAL A 435 26.86 8.93 -1.70
N GLU A 436 26.05 9.42 -2.65
CA GLU A 436 26.38 9.48 -4.07
C GLU A 436 27.34 10.62 -4.42
N ASN A 437 27.29 11.75 -3.69
CA ASN A 437 28.13 12.93 -3.92
C ASN A 437 29.10 13.19 -2.76
N PRO A 438 30.19 12.42 -2.64
CA PRO A 438 31.16 12.60 -1.57
C PRO A 438 31.94 13.91 -1.67
N GLU A 439 32.05 14.51 -2.86
CA GLU A 439 32.69 15.82 -3.08
C GLU A 439 31.96 16.93 -2.34
N LEU A 440 30.63 16.86 -2.26
CA LEU A 440 29.81 17.79 -1.49
C LEU A 440 30.25 17.80 -0.01
N VAL A 441 30.51 16.62 0.54
CA VAL A 441 30.96 16.47 1.94
C VAL A 441 32.38 17.02 2.13
N GLN A 442 33.26 16.89 1.13
CA GLN A 442 34.61 17.46 1.18
C GLN A 442 34.58 18.98 1.05
N TYR A 443 33.75 19.51 0.15
CA TYR A 443 33.57 20.95 -0.08
C TYR A 443 33.06 21.66 1.18
N PHE A 444 32.07 21.07 1.86
CA PHE A 444 31.52 21.57 3.13
C PHE A 444 32.25 21.03 4.36
N GLY A 445 33.49 20.51 4.24
CA GLY A 445 34.20 19.82 5.32
C GLY A 445 34.41 20.62 6.61
N GLY A 446 34.16 21.93 6.60
CA GLY A 446 34.17 22.80 7.78
C GLY A 446 32.83 23.46 8.14
N ASP A 447 31.76 23.24 7.37
CA ASP A 447 30.43 23.85 7.58
C ASP A 447 29.31 22.79 7.49
N PRO A 448 28.95 22.16 8.62
CA PRO A 448 27.92 21.12 8.65
C PRO A 448 26.52 21.68 8.37
N GLU A 449 26.24 22.93 8.73
CA GLU A 449 24.94 23.58 8.51
C GLU A 449 24.72 23.87 7.02
N GLY A 450 25.75 24.38 6.34
CA GLY A 450 25.73 24.57 4.89
C GLY A 450 25.49 23.27 4.13
N LEU A 451 26.12 22.16 4.56
CA LEU A 451 25.87 20.84 4.00
C LEU A 451 24.41 20.41 4.20
N GLU A 452 23.89 20.51 5.41
CA GLU A 452 22.51 20.11 5.71
C GLU A 452 21.49 20.90 4.89
N MET A 453 21.69 22.22 4.76
CA MET A 453 20.85 23.08 3.93
C MET A 453 20.90 22.69 2.44
N ALA A 454 22.08 22.31 1.93
CA ALA A 454 22.22 21.82 0.55
C ALA A 454 21.47 20.50 0.33
N LEU A 455 21.62 19.54 1.25
CA LEU A 455 20.89 18.27 1.22
C LEU A 455 19.37 18.49 1.31
N GLU A 456 18.92 19.40 2.16
CA GLU A 456 17.51 19.79 2.28
C GLU A 456 16.94 20.37 1.00
N LYS A 457 17.66 21.30 0.38
CA LYS A 457 17.26 21.89 -0.89
C LYS A 457 17.10 20.83 -1.97
N MET A 458 17.97 19.81 -1.98
CA MET A 458 17.87 18.71 -2.93
C MET A 458 16.66 17.82 -2.62
N ALA A 459 16.46 17.42 -1.37
CA ALA A 459 15.31 16.61 -0.97
C ALA A 459 13.98 17.29 -1.29
N ARG A 460 13.82 18.58 -0.97
CA ARG A 460 12.60 19.37 -1.26
C ARG A 460 12.32 19.57 -2.75
N ARG A 461 13.35 19.49 -3.60
CA ARG A 461 13.20 19.53 -5.06
C ARG A 461 12.67 18.21 -5.61
N LYS A 462 13.04 17.07 -5.00
CA LYS A 462 12.70 15.73 -5.49
C LYS A 462 11.39 15.19 -4.91
N PHE A 463 11.14 15.46 -3.64
CA PHE A 463 10.01 14.94 -2.92
C PHE A 463 9.20 16.06 -2.29
N LYS A 464 7.88 16.00 -2.47
CA LYS A 464 6.92 16.81 -1.72
C LYS A 464 5.84 15.93 -1.14
N PHE A 465 5.32 16.37 0.00
CA PHE A 465 4.21 15.70 0.64
C PHE A 465 3.13 16.70 0.99
N VAL A 466 1.94 16.50 0.40
CA VAL A 466 0.79 17.38 0.54
C VAL A 466 -0.33 16.63 1.27
N VAL A 467 -0.73 17.17 2.41
CA VAL A 467 -1.89 16.70 3.16
C VAL A 467 -3.05 17.65 2.91
N SER A 468 -4.15 17.12 2.38
CA SER A 468 -5.35 17.89 2.11
C SER A 468 -6.24 17.91 3.36
N MET A 469 -6.02 18.88 4.25
CA MET A 469 -6.83 19.12 5.45
C MET A 469 -7.94 20.14 5.16
N GLN A 470 -9.00 19.70 4.48
CA GLN A 470 -10.08 20.60 4.02
C GLN A 470 -10.67 21.46 5.14
N ARG A 471 -10.93 20.84 6.29
CA ARG A 471 -11.62 21.47 7.43
C ARG A 471 -10.71 22.26 8.37
N MET A 472 -9.43 22.45 8.03
CA MET A 472 -8.46 23.11 8.92
C MET A 472 -8.91 24.49 9.41
N ALA A 473 -9.58 25.28 8.54
CA ALA A 473 -10.11 26.60 8.92
C ALA A 473 -11.19 26.54 10.02
N LYS A 474 -11.83 25.38 10.19
CA LYS A 474 -12.92 25.10 11.15
C LYS A 474 -12.46 24.19 12.30
N PHE A 475 -11.14 24.00 12.49
CA PHE A 475 -10.59 23.23 13.60
C PHE A 475 -10.82 23.93 14.93
N LYS A 476 -10.95 23.13 15.99
CA LYS A 476 -10.90 23.59 17.37
C LYS A 476 -9.45 23.95 17.76
N GLU A 477 -9.27 24.64 18.89
CA GLU A 477 -7.94 25.07 19.36
C GLU A 477 -6.99 23.88 19.60
N ASP A 478 -7.49 22.77 20.14
CA ASP A 478 -6.74 21.54 20.36
C ASP A 478 -6.32 20.85 19.05
N GLU A 479 -7.20 20.79 18.06
CA GLU A 479 -6.89 20.27 16.73
C GLU A 479 -5.86 21.15 16.01
N MET A 480 -5.96 22.47 16.18
CA MET A 480 -5.03 23.44 15.61
C MET A 480 -3.63 23.34 16.23
N GLU A 481 -3.54 23.16 17.56
CA GLU A 481 -2.27 22.92 18.26
C GLU A 481 -1.61 21.62 17.77
N ASN A 482 -2.38 20.55 17.60
CA ASN A 482 -1.85 19.27 17.08
C ASN A 482 -1.39 19.39 15.61
N ALA A 483 -2.08 20.16 14.78
CA ALA A 483 -1.66 20.44 13.40
C ALA A 483 -0.37 21.29 13.37
N GLU A 484 -0.24 22.27 14.26
CA GLU A 484 0.97 23.07 14.41
C GLU A 484 2.16 22.23 14.92
N PHE A 485 1.91 21.31 15.86
CA PHE A 485 2.91 20.33 16.29
C PHE A 485 3.42 19.50 15.11
N LEU A 486 2.52 19.06 14.21
CA LEU A 486 2.89 18.31 13.02
C LEU A 486 3.80 19.11 12.07
N LEU A 487 3.48 20.40 11.85
CA LEU A 487 4.30 21.31 11.04
C LEU A 487 5.66 21.61 11.67
N ARG A 488 5.76 21.66 13.01
CA ARG A 488 7.04 21.81 13.72
C ARG A 488 7.90 20.56 13.63
N ALA A 489 7.30 19.38 13.79
CA ALA A 489 8.00 18.10 13.67
C ALA A 489 8.46 17.83 12.23
N TYR A 490 7.66 18.25 11.24
CA TYR A 490 7.93 18.06 9.81
C TYR A 490 7.78 19.39 9.03
N PRO A 491 8.80 20.26 9.04
CA PRO A 491 8.70 21.61 8.44
C PRO A 491 8.43 21.63 6.94
N ASP A 492 8.86 20.59 6.22
CA ASP A 492 8.70 20.45 4.76
C ASP A 492 7.33 19.88 4.35
N LEU A 493 6.50 19.49 5.32
CA LEU A 493 5.12 19.07 5.09
C LEU A 493 4.28 20.23 4.57
N GLN A 494 3.53 20.00 3.51
CA GLN A 494 2.58 20.99 2.99
C GLN A 494 1.16 20.60 3.41
N ILE A 495 0.46 21.52 4.05
CA ILE A 495 -0.95 21.34 4.40
C ILE A 495 -1.78 22.26 3.52
N ALA A 496 -2.66 21.65 2.73
CA ALA A 496 -3.62 22.36 1.89
C ALA A 496 -5.00 22.33 2.55
N TYR A 497 -5.64 23.49 2.69
CA TYR A 497 -6.95 23.63 3.31
C TYR A 497 -7.87 24.54 2.48
N LEU A 498 -9.16 24.53 2.82
CA LEU A 498 -10.14 25.43 2.24
C LEU A 498 -10.33 26.64 3.15
N ASP A 499 -10.18 27.81 2.56
CA ASP A 499 -10.40 29.10 3.19
C ASP A 499 -11.66 29.73 2.56
N GLU A 500 -12.64 30.05 3.40
CA GLU A 500 -13.94 30.57 2.97
C GLU A 500 -14.00 32.06 3.33
N GLU A 501 -14.16 32.93 2.33
CA GLU A 501 -14.49 34.34 2.57
C GLU A 501 -16.00 34.54 2.51
N PRO A 502 -16.58 35.32 3.46
CA PRO A 502 -17.99 35.67 3.39
C PRO A 502 -18.29 36.42 2.08
N PRO A 503 -19.47 36.22 1.50
CA PRO A 503 -19.85 36.89 0.27
C PRO A 503 -19.94 38.41 0.47
N LEU A 504 -19.57 39.18 -0.56
CA LEU A 504 -19.62 40.65 -0.53
C LEU A 504 -21.06 41.18 -0.64
N ASN A 505 -21.96 40.39 -1.20
CA ASN A 505 -23.40 40.67 -1.39
C ASN A 505 -24.22 39.52 -0.79
N GLU A 506 -25.42 39.81 -0.25
CA GLU A 506 -26.28 38.81 0.41
C GLU A 506 -26.77 37.68 -0.54
N ASP A 507 -26.75 37.90 -1.85
CA ASP A 507 -27.19 36.92 -2.88
C ASP A 507 -26.05 36.08 -3.51
N GLU A 508 -24.78 36.32 -3.13
CA GLU A 508 -23.62 35.60 -3.70
C GLU A 508 -23.19 34.39 -2.85
N GLU A 509 -22.76 33.31 -3.49
CA GLU A 509 -22.14 32.17 -2.79
C GLU A 509 -20.79 32.58 -2.16
N PRO A 510 -20.39 31.98 -1.02
CA PRO A 510 -19.11 32.28 -0.39
C PRO A 510 -17.95 31.96 -1.34
N ARG A 511 -16.96 32.85 -1.38
CA ARG A 511 -15.77 32.64 -2.21
C ARG A 511 -14.86 31.65 -1.52
N VAL A 512 -14.69 30.49 -2.14
CA VAL A 512 -13.81 29.43 -1.63
C VAL A 512 -12.43 29.57 -2.26
N TYR A 513 -11.40 29.60 -1.43
CA TYR A 513 -10.01 29.56 -1.82
C TYR A 513 -9.38 28.26 -1.36
N SER A 514 -8.50 27.70 -2.18
CA SER A 514 -7.56 26.70 -1.71
C SER A 514 -6.26 27.38 -1.31
N ALA A 515 -5.83 27.15 -0.07
CA ALA A 515 -4.63 27.71 0.50
C ALA A 515 -3.66 26.60 0.91
N VAL A 516 -2.35 26.85 0.81
CA VAL A 516 -1.31 25.92 1.26
C VAL A 516 -0.34 26.60 2.22
N ILE A 517 -0.02 25.91 3.31
CA ILE A 517 0.94 26.32 4.34
C ILE A 517 2.00 25.24 4.54
N ASP A 518 3.13 25.62 5.12
CA ASP A 518 4.16 24.70 5.62
C ASP A 518 4.82 25.24 6.89
N GLY A 519 5.75 24.47 7.48
CA GLY A 519 6.41 24.83 8.74
C GLY A 519 7.36 26.02 8.64
N HIS A 520 7.73 26.44 7.43
CA HIS A 520 8.58 27.61 7.18
C HIS A 520 7.77 28.92 6.99
N CYS A 521 6.44 28.83 6.99
CA CYS A 521 5.58 30.02 6.86
C CYS A 521 5.58 30.87 8.13
N GLU A 522 5.61 32.19 7.97
CA GLU A 522 5.48 33.15 9.08
C GLU A 522 4.16 32.96 9.83
N VAL A 523 4.23 33.01 11.16
CA VAL A 523 3.05 32.98 12.03
C VAL A 523 2.56 34.42 12.20
N LEU A 524 1.30 34.66 11.83
CA LEU A 524 0.63 35.95 11.98
C LEU A 524 0.22 36.18 13.43
N GLU A 525 -0.12 37.42 13.79
CA GLU A 525 -0.55 37.81 15.14
C GLU A 525 -1.78 37.04 15.65
N ASN A 526 -2.60 36.52 14.73
CA ASN A 526 -3.76 35.68 15.02
C ASN A 526 -3.43 34.20 15.30
N GLY A 527 -2.14 33.85 15.40
CA GLY A 527 -1.65 32.48 15.60
C GLY A 527 -1.73 31.58 14.36
N ARG A 528 -2.23 32.07 13.23
CA ARG A 528 -2.30 31.31 11.97
C ARG A 528 -1.07 31.57 11.10
N ARG A 529 -0.65 30.56 10.35
CA ARG A 529 0.45 30.71 9.38
C ARG A 529 -0.03 31.42 8.12
N ARG A 530 0.77 32.36 7.62
CA ARG A 530 0.52 33.02 6.33
C ARG A 530 0.61 32.00 5.20
N PRO A 531 -0.43 31.82 4.36
CA PRO A 531 -0.40 30.85 3.27
C PRO A 531 0.62 31.25 2.20
N LYS A 532 1.37 30.26 1.67
CA LYS A 532 2.32 30.47 0.56
C LYS A 532 1.61 30.81 -0.74
N PHE A 533 0.54 30.09 -1.00
CA PHE A 533 -0.34 30.30 -2.14
C PHE A 533 -1.77 30.26 -1.64
N ARG A 534 -2.59 31.16 -2.18
CA ARG A 534 -4.03 31.24 -1.96
C ARG A 534 -4.68 31.45 -3.32
N ILE A 535 -5.42 30.45 -3.79
CA ILE A 535 -5.96 30.39 -5.16
C ILE A 535 -7.47 30.28 -5.06
N GLN A 536 -8.19 31.18 -5.72
CA GLN A 536 -9.65 31.16 -5.77
C GLN A 536 -10.13 29.97 -6.62
N LEU A 537 -11.08 29.20 -6.10
CA LEU A 537 -11.71 28.10 -6.81
C LEU A 537 -12.94 28.60 -7.58
N SER A 538 -13.32 27.89 -8.64
CA SER A 538 -14.48 28.25 -9.48
C SER A 538 -15.84 28.04 -8.81
N GLY A 539 -15.86 27.40 -7.63
CA GLY A 539 -17.05 27.08 -6.85
C GLY A 539 -16.68 26.18 -5.67
N ASN A 540 -17.69 25.69 -4.95
CA ASN A 540 -17.48 24.76 -3.84
C ASN A 540 -16.89 23.43 -4.35
N PRO A 541 -15.66 23.03 -3.92
CA PRO A 541 -15.02 21.81 -4.37
C PRO A 541 -15.58 20.53 -3.72
N ILE A 542 -16.52 20.67 -2.78
CA ILE A 542 -17.13 19.54 -2.07
C ILE A 542 -18.12 18.84 -3.02
N LEU A 543 -17.75 17.65 -3.49
CA LEU A 543 -18.50 16.78 -4.39
C LEU A 543 -18.83 15.47 -3.66
N GLY A 544 -20.12 15.19 -3.45
CA GLY A 544 -20.56 13.97 -2.77
C GLY A 544 -20.24 13.93 -1.27
N ASP A 545 -20.27 12.74 -0.68
CA ASP A 545 -20.10 12.52 0.77
C ASP A 545 -18.65 12.12 1.17
N GLY A 546 -17.72 12.06 0.22
CA GLY A 546 -16.48 11.31 0.38
C GLY A 546 -15.24 12.12 0.77
N LYS A 547 -14.41 11.53 1.64
CA LYS A 547 -13.02 11.94 1.86
C LYS A 547 -12.19 11.83 0.58
N SER A 548 -12.54 10.92 -0.34
CA SER A 548 -11.88 10.68 -1.63
C SER A 548 -12.02 11.85 -2.62
N ASP A 549 -13.22 12.40 -2.74
CA ASP A 549 -13.62 13.23 -3.88
C ASP A 549 -13.31 14.71 -3.65
N ASN A 550 -13.28 15.13 -2.39
CA ASN A 550 -13.08 16.52 -1.99
C ASN A 550 -11.60 16.96 -2.00
N GLN A 551 -10.69 16.06 -2.39
CA GLN A 551 -9.24 16.27 -2.40
C GLN A 551 -8.73 17.09 -3.57
N ASN A 552 -9.55 17.23 -4.61
CA ASN A 552 -9.15 17.83 -5.88
C ASN A 552 -8.65 19.28 -5.73
N HIS A 553 -9.10 19.99 -4.70
CA HIS A 553 -8.66 21.36 -4.44
C HIS A 553 -7.15 21.47 -4.22
N ALA A 554 -6.53 20.47 -3.58
CA ALA A 554 -5.11 20.52 -3.24
C ALA A 554 -4.23 20.01 -4.38
N LEU A 555 -4.81 19.42 -5.43
CA LEU A 555 -4.08 18.97 -6.61
C LEU A 555 -3.33 20.13 -7.26
N ILE A 556 -3.84 21.36 -7.22
CA ILE A 556 -3.16 22.53 -7.81
C ILE A 556 -1.76 22.80 -7.23
N PHE A 557 -1.45 22.26 -6.04
CA PHE A 557 -0.17 22.42 -5.36
C PHE A 557 0.84 21.30 -5.67
N HIS A 558 0.43 20.26 -6.41
CA HIS A 558 1.34 19.18 -6.79
C HIS A 558 2.52 19.72 -7.62
N ARG A 559 3.69 19.12 -7.44
CA ARG A 559 4.84 19.37 -8.30
C ARG A 559 5.53 18.05 -8.65
N GLY A 560 5.89 17.93 -9.92
CA GLY A 560 6.65 16.83 -10.44
C GLY A 560 5.87 15.93 -11.37
N GLU A 561 6.52 14.85 -11.80
CA GLU A 561 6.06 13.96 -12.86
C GLU A 561 5.07 12.91 -12.33
N TYR A 562 5.24 12.49 -11.07
CA TYR A 562 4.44 11.44 -10.46
C TYR A 562 3.66 11.96 -9.26
N ILE A 563 2.42 11.51 -9.13
CA ILE A 563 1.54 11.81 -8.01
C ILE A 563 1.04 10.48 -7.43
N PRO A 564 1.59 10.04 -6.29
CA PRO A 564 1.00 8.94 -5.52
C PRO A 564 -0.12 9.45 -4.63
N PHE A 565 -1.30 8.84 -4.78
CA PHE A 565 -2.46 9.06 -3.92
C PHE A 565 -2.52 7.96 -2.86
N ASP A 566 -2.26 8.31 -1.61
CA ASP A 566 -2.39 7.36 -0.49
C ASP A 566 -3.73 7.55 0.22
N ARG A 567 -4.32 6.46 0.71
CA ARG A 567 -5.60 6.42 1.46
C ARG A 567 -6.81 7.06 0.80
N CYS A 568 -6.82 7.20 -0.51
CA CYS A 568 -7.94 7.81 -1.20
C CYS A 568 -9.20 6.93 -1.22
N HIS A 569 -9.13 5.63 -0.90
CA HIS A 569 -10.24 4.68 -1.02
C HIS A 569 -10.48 3.79 0.22
N GLN A 570 -10.10 4.25 1.42
CA GLN A 570 -10.25 3.43 2.64
C GLN A 570 -11.69 3.29 3.15
N ASP A 571 -12.67 3.99 2.58
CA ASP A 571 -14.06 3.99 3.09
C ASP A 571 -14.78 2.62 2.93
N ASN A 572 -14.23 1.66 2.16
CA ASN A 572 -14.86 0.35 1.90
C ASN A 572 -13.96 -0.89 2.12
N TYR A 573 -12.74 -0.75 2.63
CA TYR A 573 -11.85 -1.90 2.89
C TYR A 573 -11.64 -2.10 4.40
N LEU A 574 -12.36 -3.06 4.96
CA LEU A 574 -12.25 -3.48 6.37
C LEU A 574 -10.93 -4.22 6.70
N GLU A 575 -10.14 -4.61 5.70
CA GLU A 575 -8.92 -5.39 5.87
C GLU A 575 -7.73 -4.67 5.25
N SER A 576 -6.85 -4.13 6.12
CA SER A 576 -5.42 -3.77 5.94
C SER A 576 -5.07 -2.38 6.48
N VAL A 577 -5.02 -2.25 7.81
CA VAL A 577 -4.37 -1.12 8.52
C VAL A 577 -3.45 -1.67 9.60
#